data_AF-A0A0A3YK86-F1
#
_entry.id   AF-A0A0A3YK86-F1
#
_cell.length_a   1.000
_cell.length_b   1.000
_cell.length_c   1.000
_cell.angle_alpha   90.00
_cell.angle_beta   90.00
_cell.angle_gamma   90.00
#
_symmetry.space_group_name_H-M   'P 1'
#
loop_
_entity.id
_entity.type
_entity.pdbx_description
1 polymer ?
#
loop_
_entity_poly.entity_id
_entity_poly.type
_entity_poly.pdbx_seq_one_letter_code
_entity_poly.pdbx_strand_id
1 'polypeptide(L)' 'MHERLVSVPARLTAENGAKAALMGEFKVEYEMCCFQCDGAGCDECNDRGSWVERHIIPWDTVKEIYSAAITHFESAGGSS' A
#
# COMPACT_ATOMS: atom_id res chain seq x y z
N MET A 1 16.11 -21.90 -9.64
CA MET A 1 15.90 -20.45 -9.52
C MET A 1 17.02 -19.92 -8.65
N HIS A 2 17.78 -18.93 -9.08
CA HIS A 2 18.73 -18.23 -8.21
C HIS A 2 18.00 -17.01 -7.65
N GLU A 3 17.99 -16.84 -6.33
CA GLU A 3 17.46 -15.62 -5.74
C GLU A 3 18.38 -14.45 -6.09
N ARG A 4 17.78 -13.29 -6.39
CA ARG A 4 18.52 -12.05 -6.61
C ARG A 4 18.29 -11.13 -5.41
N LEU A 5 19.33 -10.93 -4.62
CA LEU A 5 19.32 -9.98 -3.51
C LEU A 5 19.67 -8.57 -4.01
N VAL A 6 19.01 -7.56 -3.45
CA VAL A 6 19.25 -6.14 -3.72
C VAL A 6 19.44 -5.44 -2.38
N SER A 7 20.47 -4.60 -2.26
CA SER A 7 20.67 -3.76 -1.08
C SER A 7 19.72 -2.56 -1.13
N VAL A 8 19.04 -2.31 -0.02
CA VAL A 8 18.07 -1.23 0.14
C VAL A 8 18.33 -0.47 1.44
N PRO A 9 17.97 0.82 1.55
CA PRO A 9 18.13 1.57 2.80
C PRO A 9 17.27 0.99 3.93
N ALA A 10 17.80 0.87 5.14
CA ALA A 10 17.01 0.40 6.29
C ALA A 10 15.86 1.35 6.68
N ARG A 11 15.96 2.64 6.32
CA ARG A 11 14.92 3.65 6.57
C ARG A 11 14.59 4.39 5.29
N LEU A 12 13.31 4.57 5.01
CA LEU A 12 12.84 5.33 3.86
C LEU A 12 12.75 6.82 4.21
N THR A 13 13.43 7.67 3.45
CA THR A 13 13.37 9.13 3.62
C THR A 13 13.28 9.84 2.27
N ALA A 14 13.11 11.17 2.27
CA ALA A 14 13.13 11.92 1.02
C ALA A 14 14.57 12.09 0.50
N GLU A 15 15.51 12.28 1.42
CA GLU A 15 16.93 12.55 1.20
C GLU A 15 17.66 11.37 0.55
N ASN A 16 17.23 10.13 0.83
CA ASN A 16 17.77 8.94 0.16
C ASN A 16 16.99 8.55 -1.10
N GLY A 17 16.08 9.41 -1.58
CA GLY A 17 15.31 9.20 -2.81
C GLY A 17 14.13 8.23 -2.69
N ALA A 18 13.94 7.57 -1.53
CA ALA A 18 12.88 6.57 -1.37
C ALA A 18 11.47 7.16 -1.57
N LYS A 19 11.25 8.41 -1.12
CA LYS A 19 9.94 9.05 -1.33
C LYS A 19 9.60 9.23 -2.80
N ALA A 20 10.56 9.67 -3.61
CA ALA A 20 10.35 9.83 -5.04
C ALA A 20 10.12 8.48 -5.74
N ALA A 21 10.77 7.42 -5.26
CA ALA A 21 10.65 6.08 -5.84
C ALA A 21 9.35 5.36 -5.47
N LEU A 22 8.75 5.62 -4.30
CA LEU A 22 7.65 4.80 -3.76
C LEU A 22 6.31 5.53 -3.58
N MET A 23 6.32 6.87 -3.57
CA MET A 23 5.09 7.64 -3.40
C MET A 23 4.18 7.49 -4.63
N GLY A 24 3.00 6.92 -4.45
CA GLY A 24 2.05 6.69 -5.54
C GLY A 24 2.13 5.29 -6.18
N GLU A 25 3.17 4.53 -5.87
CA GLU A 25 3.39 3.19 -6.44
C GLU A 25 2.37 2.18 -5.92
N PHE A 26 2.10 2.20 -4.62
CA PHE A 26 1.16 1.26 -3.99
C PHE A 26 -0.26 1.81 -4.03
N LYS A 27 -1.18 0.99 -4.54
CA LYS A 27 -2.60 1.27 -4.56
C LYS A 27 -3.36 0.05 -4.05
N VAL A 28 -4.40 0.28 -3.27
CA VAL A 28 -5.31 -0.77 -2.80
C VAL A 28 -6.70 -0.49 -3.36
N GLU A 29 -7.36 -1.57 -3.75
CA GLU A 29 -8.74 -1.55 -4.22
C GLU A 29 -9.68 -1.68 -3.03
N TYR A 30 -10.65 -0.78 -2.96
CA TYR A 30 -11.70 -0.76 -1.95
C TYR A 30 -13.04 -0.91 -2.65
N GLU A 31 -13.85 -1.85 -2.16
CA GLU A 31 -15.24 -1.97 -2.58
C GLU A 31 -16.08 -0.97 -1.80
N MET A 32 -16.69 -0.04 -2.53
CA MET A 32 -17.52 1.04 -2.00
C MET A 32 -18.98 0.71 -2.28
N CYS A 33 -19.80 0.74 -1.24
CA CYS A 33 -21.25 0.62 -1.35
C CYS A 33 -21.88 2.01 -1.53
N CYS A 34 -22.85 2.15 -2.42
CA CYS A 34 -23.61 3.38 -2.56
C CYS A 34 -24.42 3.65 -1.28
N PHE A 35 -24.09 4.74 -0.58
CA PHE A 35 -24.75 5.13 0.67
C PHE A 35 -26.24 5.44 0.51
N GLN A 36 -26.68 5.84 -0.69
CA GLN A 36 -28.08 6.22 -0.93
C GLN A 36 -29.01 5.02 -1.11
N CYS A 37 -28.52 3.93 -1.73
CA CYS A 37 -29.34 2.76 -2.04
C CYS A 37 -28.90 1.47 -1.35
N ASP A 38 -27.85 1.54 -0.53
CA ASP A 38 -27.27 0.40 0.19
C ASP A 38 -27.05 -0.82 -0.71
N GLY A 39 -26.48 -0.59 -1.89
CA GLY A 39 -26.15 -1.65 -2.85
C GLY A 39 -27.26 -2.05 -3.81
N ALA A 40 -28.49 -1.56 -3.66
CA ALA A 40 -29.61 -1.96 -4.53
C ALA A 40 -29.57 -1.38 -5.96
N GLY A 41 -28.83 -0.28 -6.16
CA GLY A 41 -28.87 0.52 -7.39
C GLY A 41 -29.86 1.68 -7.27
N CYS A 42 -29.44 2.86 -7.72
CA CYS A 42 -30.29 4.06 -7.83
C CYS A 42 -29.69 5.03 -8.86
N ASP A 43 -30.45 6.08 -9.19
CA ASP A 43 -30.01 7.13 -10.12
C ASP A 43 -28.66 7.76 -9.72
N GLU A 44 -28.41 7.97 -8.43
CA GLU A 44 -27.16 8.59 -7.92
C GLU A 44 -25.91 7.78 -8.29
N CYS A 45 -26.01 6.45 -8.26
CA CYS A 45 -24.90 5.55 -8.62
C CYS A 45 -25.04 4.97 -10.04
N ASN A 46 -25.97 5.48 -10.85
CA ASN A 46 -26.32 4.93 -12.17
C ASN A 46 -26.58 3.41 -12.11
N ASP A 47 -27.45 3.00 -11.18
CA ASP A 47 -27.85 1.61 -10.96
C ASP A 47 -26.70 0.64 -10.62
N ARG A 48 -25.51 1.13 -10.28
CA ARG A 48 -24.37 0.26 -9.96
C ARG A 48 -24.50 -0.47 -8.62
N GLY A 49 -25.10 0.17 -7.61
CA GLY A 49 -25.16 -0.34 -6.24
C GLY A 49 -23.82 -0.27 -5.49
N SER A 50 -22.73 -0.73 -6.10
CA SER A 50 -21.36 -0.64 -5.58
C SER A 50 -20.33 -0.37 -6.68
N TRP A 51 -19.11 0.03 -6.29
CA TRP A 51 -17.98 0.20 -7.22
C TRP A 51 -16.65 -0.07 -6.53
N VAL A 52 -15.60 -0.27 -7.33
CA VAL A 52 -14.22 -0.40 -6.82
C VAL A 52 -13.48 0.92 -7.02
N GLU A 53 -12.90 1.44 -5.94
CA GLU A 53 -12.01 2.60 -5.98
C GLU A 53 -10.56 2.18 -5.70
N ARG A 54 -9.61 2.79 -6.40
CA ARG A 54 -8.17 2.58 -6.17
C ARG A 54 -7.60 3.75 -5.40
N HIS A 55 -7.26 3.52 -4.14
CA HIS A 55 -6.63 4.52 -3.30
C HIS A 55 -5.13 4.31 -3.24
N ILE A 56 -4.38 5.40 -3.38
CA ILE A 56 -2.92 5.40 -3.16
C ILE A 56 -2.64 5.22 -1.68
N ILE A 57 -1.68 4.36 -1.34
CA ILE A 57 -1.21 4.21 0.03
C ILE A 57 -0.41 5.46 0.43
N PRO A 58 -0.77 6.14 1.53
CA PRO A 58 -0.04 7.31 2.00
C PRO A 58 1.43 6.99 2.27
N TRP A 59 2.30 7.96 2.02
CA TRP A 59 3.74 7.84 2.26
C TRP A 59 4.07 7.37 3.68
N ASP A 60 3.34 7.87 4.69
CA ASP A 60 3.56 7.49 6.08
C ASP A 60 3.25 6.01 6.33
N THR A 61 2.16 5.48 5.78
CA THR A 61 1.82 4.06 5.84
C THR A 61 2.86 3.18 5.15
N VAL A 62 3.40 3.61 3.99
CA VAL A 62 4.49 2.89 3.32
C VAL A 62 5.73 2.79 4.24
N LYS A 63 6.09 3.86 4.94
CA LYS A 63 7.21 3.83 5.91
C LYS A 63 6.96 2.86 7.06
N GLU A 64 5.75 2.81 7.59
CA GLU A 64 5.38 1.92 8.70
C GLU A 64 5.50 0.46 8.30
N ILE A 65 4.92 0.08 7.16
CA ILE A 65 5.01 -1.28 6.60
C ILE A 65 6.47 -1.66 6.36
N TYR A 66 7.24 -0.77 5.74
CA TYR A 66 8.65 -1.03 5.45
C TYR A 66 9.49 -1.21 6.72
N SER A 67 9.28 -0.35 7.72
CA SER A 67 9.96 -0.47 9.01
C SER A 67 9.65 -1.80 9.69
N ALA A 68 8.38 -2.24 9.66
CA ALA A 68 7.99 -3.53 10.20
C ALA A 68 8.70 -4.70 9.48
N ALA A 69 8.82 -4.63 8.15
CA ALA A 69 9.52 -5.64 7.37
C ALA A 69 11.02 -5.69 7.73
N ILE A 70 11.71 -4.54 7.78
CA ILE A 70 13.12 -4.47 8.18
C ILE A 70 13.32 -5.05 9.58
N THR A 71 12.52 -4.64 10.57
CA THR A 71 12.59 -5.19 11.93
C THR A 71 12.38 -6.70 11.97
N HIS A 72 11.42 -7.23 11.19
CA HIS A 72 11.19 -8.67 11.12
C HIS A 72 12.41 -9.42 10.58
N PHE A 73 13.02 -8.94 9.49
CA PHE A 73 14.18 -9.60 8.88
C PHE A 73 15.48 -9.42 9.68
N GLU A 74 15.68 -8.28 10.34
CA GLU A 74 16.78 -8.09 11.28
C GLU A 74 16.65 -9.01 12.49
N SER A 75 15.42 -9.15 13.02
CA SER A 75 15.15 -10.03 14.18
C SER A 75 15.22 -11.51 13.81
N ALA A 76 14.78 -11.88 12.60
CA ALA A 76 14.90 -13.23 12.06
C ALA A 76 16.34 -13.60 11.67
N GLY A 77 17.20 -12.60 11.42
CA GLY A 77 18.63 -12.74 11.16
C GLY A 77 19.51 -12.85 12.41
N GLY A 78 18.92 -12.83 13.62
CA GLY A 78 19.61 -12.99 14.90
C GLY A 78 20.11 -14.42 15.18
N SER A 79 20.89 -14.99 14.26
CA SER A 79 21.76 -16.16 14.42
C SER A 79 22.68 -16.23 13.21
N SER A 80 23.70 -15.37 13.17
CA SER A 80 24.87 -15.52 12.30
C SER A 80 26.08 -14.90 12.98
#